data_AF-A0A8C1RS25-F1
#
_entry.id   AF-A0A8C1RS25-F1
#
_cell.length_a   1.000
_cell.length_b   1.000
_cell.length_c   1.000
_cell.angle_alpha   90.00
_cell.angle_beta   90.00
_cell.angle_gamma   90.00
#
_symmetry.space_group_name_H-M   'P 1'
#
loop_
_entity.id
_entity.type
_entity.pdbx_description
1 polymer ?
#
loop_
_entity_poly.entity_id
_entity_poly.type
_entity_poly.pdbx_seq_one_letter_code
_entity_poly.pdbx_strand_id
1 'polypeptide(L)'
;MASELHEAISMAKQERHKNLFLNYRNLNNFPVELLKDEGMQFLERLFMKRNSLTALPDSLAQKLPNLIELYLHSNNIAIIPQAIGNLVKLQSLDLSDNALQVICPEIGQLRSLRHLRLANNQLKFLPQELGDLRELETLDVSMNLLRTLPERLYQCLSLQCLTADRNLLHCLPRQLCLLPDLNELSMAANCLTSLPLDLGRSMELQFVFVDNNAHLKGLPSYLYNKVIGCSGCGLAAQISDVKQLCLTLGDMTVPLPSEVKTIGSETDHVLPLEELACRVLHAANNRTSKDVKFLTPFLLPRSLLDVVQWPLGHCHRCSQPMFTIVYPKLFPLRETALAGVHKRATVSFVAYCCSSHCLRTFNLQG
;
A
#
# COMPACT_ATOMS: atom_id res chain seq x y z
N MET A 1 -35.77 -27.78 1.27
CA MET A 1 -34.50 -27.22 0.74
C MET A 1 -34.06 -27.84 -0.59
N ALA A 2 -33.78 -29.15 -0.71
CA ALA A 2 -33.31 -29.71 -2.00
C ALA A 2 -34.33 -29.58 -3.16
N SER A 3 -35.63 -29.80 -2.89
CA SER A 3 -36.71 -29.61 -3.90
C SER A 3 -36.81 -28.15 -4.35
N GLU A 4 -36.85 -27.21 -3.41
CA GLU A 4 -36.96 -25.77 -3.70
C GLU A 4 -35.74 -25.22 -4.46
N LEU A 5 -34.54 -25.75 -4.19
CA LEU A 5 -33.34 -25.40 -4.94
C LEU A 5 -33.44 -25.89 -6.39
N HIS A 6 -33.88 -27.14 -6.57
CA HIS A 6 -34.05 -27.74 -7.89
C HIS A 6 -35.11 -26.98 -8.71
N GLU A 7 -36.26 -26.68 -8.10
CA GLU A 7 -37.33 -25.90 -8.73
C GLU A 7 -36.86 -24.49 -9.12
N ALA A 8 -36.15 -23.80 -8.22
CA ALA A 8 -35.62 -22.46 -8.51
C ALA A 8 -34.62 -22.48 -9.69
N ILE A 9 -33.70 -23.46 -9.73
CA ILE A 9 -32.74 -23.59 -10.82
C ILE A 9 -33.45 -23.99 -12.13
N SER A 10 -34.43 -24.89 -12.07
CA SER A 10 -35.19 -25.33 -13.23
C SER A 10 -35.99 -24.18 -13.83
N MET A 11 -36.67 -23.38 -13.00
CA MET A 11 -37.39 -22.19 -13.43
C MET A 11 -36.45 -21.17 -14.06
N ALA A 12 -35.30 -20.89 -13.42
CA ALA A 12 -34.30 -19.96 -13.94
C ALA A 12 -33.74 -20.42 -15.29
N LYS A 13 -33.57 -21.73 -15.49
CA LYS A 13 -33.13 -22.33 -16.77
C LYS A 13 -34.20 -22.18 -17.86
N GLN A 14 -35.46 -22.47 -17.53
CA GLN A 14 -36.59 -22.39 -18.48
C GLN A 14 -36.87 -20.94 -18.91
N GLU A 15 -36.81 -20.01 -17.97
CA GLU A 15 -37.06 -18.58 -18.21
C GLU A 15 -35.81 -17.80 -18.66
N ARG A 16 -34.67 -18.50 -18.82
CA ARG A 16 -33.41 -17.91 -19.31
C ARG A 16 -32.95 -16.71 -18.47
N HIS A 17 -33.01 -16.86 -17.15
CA HIS A 17 -32.61 -15.80 -16.23
C HIS A 17 -31.13 -15.46 -16.38
N LYS A 18 -30.84 -14.17 -16.39
CA LYS A 18 -29.47 -13.64 -16.39
C LYS A 18 -28.85 -13.59 -15.00
N ASN A 19 -29.69 -13.54 -13.96
CA ASN A 19 -29.26 -13.41 -12.57
C ASN A 19 -29.81 -14.57 -11.75
N LEU A 20 -28.97 -15.19 -10.93
CA LEU A 20 -29.40 -16.27 -10.05
C LEU A 20 -28.86 -16.06 -8.63
N PHE A 21 -29.77 -16.13 -7.65
CA PHE A 21 -29.48 -15.89 -6.24
C PHE A 21 -29.64 -17.18 -5.43
N LEU A 22 -28.53 -17.75 -4.99
CA LEU A 22 -28.45 -18.97 -4.16
C LEU A 22 -27.74 -18.69 -2.82
N ASN A 23 -27.81 -17.44 -2.35
CA ASN A 23 -27.22 -17.01 -1.09
C ASN A 23 -27.95 -17.64 0.10
N TYR A 24 -27.24 -17.92 1.21
CA TYR A 24 -27.85 -18.37 2.48
C TYR A 24 -28.65 -19.68 2.39
N ARG A 25 -28.21 -20.62 1.55
CA ARG A 25 -28.93 -21.87 1.28
C ARG A 25 -28.31 -23.08 1.98
N ASN A 26 -27.31 -22.87 2.85
CA ASN A 26 -26.53 -23.94 3.51
C ASN A 26 -26.00 -24.99 2.52
N LEU A 27 -25.57 -24.54 1.34
CA LEU A 27 -25.04 -25.43 0.30
C LEU A 27 -23.65 -25.90 0.69
N ASN A 28 -23.47 -27.20 0.85
CA ASN A 28 -22.16 -27.80 1.10
C ASN A 28 -21.36 -28.04 -0.19
N ASN A 29 -22.07 -28.25 -1.30
CA ASN A 29 -21.50 -28.52 -2.62
C ASN A 29 -22.10 -27.60 -3.66
N PHE A 30 -21.34 -27.34 -4.73
CA PHE A 30 -21.83 -26.59 -5.86
C PHE A 30 -23.03 -27.34 -6.48
N PRO A 31 -24.19 -26.70 -6.70
CA PRO A 31 -25.38 -27.36 -7.23
C PRO A 31 -25.11 -27.96 -8.61
N VAL A 32 -25.12 -29.29 -8.69
CA VAL A 32 -24.87 -30.02 -9.94
C VAL A 32 -25.93 -29.72 -10.99
N GLU A 33 -27.13 -29.30 -10.57
CA GLU A 33 -28.23 -28.86 -11.42
C GLU A 33 -27.85 -27.71 -12.35
N LEU A 34 -26.96 -26.81 -11.91
CA LEU A 34 -26.44 -25.72 -12.74
C LEU A 34 -25.52 -26.21 -13.88
N LEU A 35 -24.96 -27.41 -13.71
CA LEU A 35 -23.97 -28.00 -14.60
C LEU A 35 -24.55 -29.07 -15.53
N LYS A 36 -25.80 -29.50 -15.30
CA LYS A 36 -26.50 -30.51 -16.11
C LYS A 36 -26.81 -30.00 -17.52
N ASP A 37 -26.85 -30.93 -18.47
CA ASP A 37 -27.08 -30.69 -19.90
C ASP A 37 -26.12 -29.64 -20.48
N GLU A 38 -26.60 -28.67 -21.26
CA GLU A 38 -25.82 -27.56 -21.80
C GLU A 38 -25.42 -26.50 -20.75
N GLY A 39 -25.76 -26.68 -19.45
CA GLY A 39 -25.55 -25.67 -18.42
C GLY A 39 -26.53 -24.48 -18.52
N MET A 40 -26.18 -23.32 -17.92
CA MET A 40 -26.98 -22.09 -17.98
C MET A 40 -26.31 -21.03 -18.84
N GLN A 41 -26.45 -21.17 -20.15
CA GLN A 41 -25.83 -20.31 -21.15
C GLN A 41 -26.25 -18.84 -21.07
N PHE A 42 -27.40 -18.51 -20.47
CA PHE A 42 -27.88 -17.13 -20.35
C PHE A 42 -27.46 -16.44 -19.06
N LEU A 43 -26.87 -17.19 -18.12
CA LEU A 43 -26.53 -16.67 -16.81
C LEU A 43 -25.32 -15.74 -16.89
N GLU A 44 -25.53 -14.50 -16.46
CA GLU A 44 -24.53 -13.43 -16.40
C GLU A 44 -24.07 -13.17 -14.96
N ARG A 45 -24.95 -13.33 -13.96
CA ARG A 45 -24.63 -13.07 -12.55
C ARG A 45 -25.03 -14.22 -11.65
N LEU A 46 -24.07 -14.76 -10.92
CA LEU A 46 -24.30 -15.84 -9.96
C LEU A 46 -23.89 -15.40 -8.55
N PHE A 47 -24.86 -15.41 -7.63
CA PHE A 47 -24.66 -15.07 -6.23
C PHE A 47 -24.81 -16.34 -5.38
N MET A 48 -23.74 -16.74 -4.70
CA MET A 48 -23.68 -17.94 -3.86
C MET A 48 -23.01 -17.67 -2.50
N LYS A 49 -23.11 -16.43 -2.00
CA LYS A 49 -22.47 -16.03 -0.74
C LYS A 49 -23.10 -16.69 0.48
N ARG A 50 -22.31 -16.82 1.56
CA ARG A 50 -22.76 -17.37 2.85
C ARG A 50 -23.40 -18.75 2.69
N ASN A 51 -22.64 -19.65 2.10
CA ASN A 51 -22.90 -21.08 2.05
C ASN A 51 -21.71 -21.82 2.70
N SER A 52 -21.54 -23.12 2.43
CA SER A 52 -20.45 -23.95 2.96
C SER A 52 -19.72 -24.68 1.85
N LEU A 53 -19.63 -24.06 0.66
CA LEU A 53 -18.95 -24.62 -0.50
C LEU A 53 -17.46 -24.79 -0.22
N THR A 54 -16.90 -25.95 -0.55
CA THR A 54 -15.48 -26.26 -0.32
C THR A 54 -14.62 -26.18 -1.59
N ALA A 55 -15.25 -26.31 -2.76
CA ALA A 55 -14.60 -26.23 -4.06
C ALA A 55 -15.59 -25.78 -5.15
N LEU A 56 -15.05 -25.34 -6.28
CA LEU A 56 -15.81 -25.11 -7.52
C LEU A 56 -15.55 -26.26 -8.51
N PRO A 57 -16.54 -26.61 -9.34
CA PRO A 57 -16.41 -27.70 -10.31
C PRO A 57 -15.51 -27.28 -11.49
N ASP A 58 -14.69 -28.20 -12.01
CA ASP A 58 -13.84 -27.94 -13.17
C ASP A 58 -14.62 -27.54 -14.43
N SER A 59 -15.86 -28.03 -14.55
CA SER A 59 -16.75 -27.70 -15.66
C SER A 59 -17.45 -26.34 -15.54
N LEU A 60 -17.18 -25.55 -14.49
CA LEU A 60 -17.88 -24.28 -14.22
C LEU A 60 -17.87 -23.36 -15.45
N ALA A 61 -16.69 -23.11 -16.01
CA ALA A 61 -16.53 -22.19 -17.13
C ALA A 61 -17.15 -22.72 -18.42
N GLN A 62 -17.19 -24.04 -18.61
CA GLN A 62 -17.85 -24.66 -19.77
C GLN A 62 -19.38 -24.53 -19.69
N LYS A 63 -19.95 -24.67 -18.48
CA LYS A 63 -21.41 -24.69 -18.26
C LYS A 63 -22.01 -23.31 -18.04
N LEU A 64 -21.20 -22.35 -17.60
CA LEU A 64 -21.61 -20.96 -17.35
C LEU A 64 -20.68 -19.96 -18.09
N PRO A 65 -20.51 -20.09 -19.42
CA PRO A 65 -19.49 -19.35 -20.15
C PRO A 65 -19.77 -17.84 -20.28
N ASN A 66 -20.98 -17.40 -19.95
CA ASN A 66 -21.41 -16.01 -20.08
C ASN A 66 -21.42 -15.24 -18.76
N LEU A 67 -20.83 -15.78 -17.69
CA LEU A 67 -20.71 -15.08 -16.42
C LEU A 67 -19.91 -13.79 -16.55
N ILE A 68 -20.50 -12.72 -16.03
CA ILE A 68 -19.95 -11.38 -15.86
C ILE A 68 -19.63 -11.14 -14.38
N GLU A 69 -20.47 -11.64 -13.48
CA GLU A 69 -20.27 -11.47 -12.03
C GLU A 69 -20.44 -12.81 -11.29
N LEU A 70 -19.46 -13.14 -10.44
CA LEU A 70 -19.46 -14.33 -9.61
C LEU A 70 -19.13 -13.98 -8.17
N TYR A 71 -20.13 -14.07 -7.29
CA TYR A 71 -19.98 -13.77 -5.86
C TYR A 71 -20.06 -15.04 -5.03
N LEU A 72 -18.93 -15.44 -4.47
CA LEU A 72 -18.72 -16.66 -3.69
C LEU A 72 -18.21 -16.37 -2.28
N HIS A 73 -18.27 -15.11 -1.84
CA HIS A 73 -17.71 -14.73 -0.55
C HIS A 73 -18.43 -15.39 0.63
N SER A 74 -17.71 -15.56 1.74
CA SER A 74 -18.19 -16.24 2.95
C SER A 74 -18.59 -17.70 2.68
N ASN A 75 -17.65 -18.48 2.16
CA ASN A 75 -17.75 -19.94 1.96
C ASN A 75 -16.50 -20.62 2.57
N ASN A 76 -16.28 -21.90 2.28
CA ASN A 76 -15.12 -22.66 2.76
C ASN A 76 -14.21 -23.08 1.58
N ILE A 77 -14.19 -22.31 0.48
CA ILE A 77 -13.50 -22.69 -0.76
C ILE A 77 -12.00 -22.70 -0.49
N ALA A 78 -11.37 -23.86 -0.66
CA ALA A 78 -9.93 -24.02 -0.45
C ALA A 78 -9.13 -23.93 -1.76
N ILE A 79 -9.75 -24.29 -2.89
CA ILE A 79 -9.13 -24.34 -4.22
C ILE A 79 -10.11 -23.83 -5.26
N ILE A 80 -9.62 -23.03 -6.20
CA ILE A 80 -10.31 -22.69 -7.45
C ILE A 80 -9.75 -23.52 -8.62
N PRO A 81 -10.60 -24.03 -9.52
CA PRO A 81 -10.15 -24.82 -10.65
C PRO A 81 -9.46 -23.92 -11.69
N GLN A 82 -8.44 -24.45 -12.38
CA GLN A 82 -7.73 -23.73 -13.45
C GLN A 82 -8.67 -23.24 -14.55
N ALA A 83 -9.75 -23.99 -14.78
CA ALA A 83 -10.80 -23.64 -15.74
C ALA A 83 -11.46 -22.28 -15.46
N ILE A 84 -11.30 -21.68 -14.28
CA ILE A 84 -11.77 -20.31 -13.99
C ILE A 84 -11.26 -19.31 -15.04
N GLY A 85 -10.03 -19.48 -15.54
CA GLY A 85 -9.42 -18.62 -16.55
C GLY A 85 -10.19 -18.57 -17.88
N ASN A 86 -11.05 -19.55 -18.15
CA ASN A 86 -11.89 -19.58 -19.35
C ASN A 86 -13.13 -18.68 -19.26
N LEU A 87 -13.43 -18.08 -18.10
CA LEU A 87 -14.52 -17.11 -17.94
C LEU A 87 -14.11 -15.73 -18.47
N VAL A 88 -13.82 -15.65 -19.77
CA VAL A 88 -13.24 -14.45 -20.40
C VAL A 88 -14.11 -13.18 -20.33
N LYS A 89 -15.41 -13.33 -20.02
CA LYS A 89 -16.37 -12.21 -19.85
C LYS A 89 -16.49 -11.75 -18.40
N LEU A 90 -15.86 -12.44 -17.45
CA LEU A 90 -16.01 -12.14 -16.02
C LEU A 90 -15.36 -10.79 -15.71
N GLN A 91 -16.13 -9.90 -15.12
CA GLN A 91 -15.74 -8.55 -14.71
C GLN A 91 -15.59 -8.42 -13.19
N SER A 92 -16.37 -9.18 -12.42
CA SER A 92 -16.34 -9.15 -10.96
C SER A 92 -16.25 -10.56 -10.39
N LEU A 93 -15.21 -10.81 -9.59
CA LEU A 93 -15.01 -12.05 -8.85
C LEU A 93 -14.76 -11.73 -7.38
N ASP A 94 -15.64 -12.24 -6.52
CA ASP A 94 -15.50 -12.11 -5.07
C ASP A 94 -15.40 -13.48 -4.41
N LEU A 95 -14.21 -13.77 -3.90
CA LEU A 95 -13.84 -14.97 -3.16
C LEU A 95 -13.42 -14.62 -1.71
N SER A 96 -13.83 -13.46 -1.21
CA SER A 96 -13.49 -13.03 0.15
C SER A 96 -14.07 -13.96 1.21
N ASP A 97 -13.48 -14.02 2.40
CA ASP A 97 -13.93 -14.89 3.49
C ASP A 97 -14.04 -16.37 3.05
N ASN A 98 -12.94 -16.93 2.57
CA ASN A 98 -12.83 -18.34 2.18
C ASN A 98 -11.57 -18.97 2.82
N ALA A 99 -11.20 -20.18 2.39
CA ALA A 99 -10.06 -20.92 2.91
C ALA A 99 -8.92 -21.04 1.87
N LEU A 100 -8.84 -20.11 0.92
CA LEU A 100 -7.89 -20.19 -0.19
C LEU A 100 -6.46 -20.06 0.33
N GLN A 101 -5.62 -21.05 0.04
CA GLN A 101 -4.19 -21.01 0.34
C GLN A 101 -3.35 -20.58 -0.87
N VAL A 102 -3.89 -20.81 -2.07
CA VAL A 102 -3.27 -20.48 -3.36
C VAL A 102 -4.33 -19.97 -4.34
N ILE A 103 -3.91 -19.12 -5.26
CA ILE A 103 -4.66 -18.75 -6.47
C ILE A 103 -3.88 -19.29 -7.66
N CYS A 104 -4.57 -19.95 -8.58
CA CYS A 104 -3.96 -20.53 -9.76
C CYS A 104 -3.51 -19.43 -10.75
N PRO A 105 -2.42 -19.62 -11.50
CA PRO A 105 -1.93 -18.67 -12.52
C PRO A 105 -2.99 -18.30 -13.57
N GLU A 106 -3.91 -19.19 -13.88
CA GLU A 106 -4.97 -19.01 -14.87
C GLU A 106 -5.95 -17.88 -14.50
N ILE A 107 -5.90 -17.36 -13.27
CA ILE A 107 -6.59 -16.11 -12.92
C ILE A 107 -6.22 -14.98 -13.89
N GLY A 108 -4.97 -14.92 -14.36
CA GLY A 108 -4.49 -13.93 -15.32
C GLY A 108 -5.13 -14.00 -16.71
N GLN A 109 -5.87 -15.08 -17.00
CA GLN A 109 -6.59 -15.26 -18.27
C GLN A 109 -7.96 -14.55 -18.28
N LEU A 110 -8.43 -14.05 -17.13
CA LEU A 110 -9.68 -13.30 -17.02
C LEU A 110 -9.54 -11.87 -17.57
N ARG A 111 -9.40 -11.75 -18.89
CA ARG A 111 -8.99 -10.48 -19.55
C ARG A 111 -9.93 -9.30 -19.33
N SER A 112 -11.21 -9.54 -19.04
CA SER A 112 -12.20 -8.51 -18.73
C SER A 112 -12.40 -8.25 -17.24
N LEU A 113 -11.60 -8.86 -16.36
CA LEU A 113 -11.78 -8.72 -14.92
C LEU A 113 -11.40 -7.32 -14.46
N ARG A 114 -12.33 -6.67 -13.76
CA ARG A 114 -12.20 -5.30 -13.22
C ARG A 114 -12.10 -5.29 -11.71
N HIS A 115 -12.81 -6.20 -11.04
CA HIS A 115 -12.83 -6.28 -9.59
C HIS A 115 -12.50 -7.69 -9.14
N LEU A 116 -11.39 -7.82 -8.42
CA LEU A 116 -10.97 -9.07 -7.80
C LEU A 116 -10.87 -8.88 -6.29
N ARG A 117 -11.73 -9.57 -5.53
CA ARG A 117 -11.71 -9.57 -4.07
C ARG A 117 -11.34 -10.94 -3.53
N LEU A 118 -10.26 -10.98 -2.77
CA LEU A 118 -9.63 -12.15 -2.15
C LEU A 118 -9.41 -11.94 -0.65
N ALA A 119 -10.08 -10.95 -0.05
CA ALA A 119 -9.88 -10.58 1.33
C ALA A 119 -10.20 -11.74 2.29
N ASN A 120 -9.53 -11.79 3.44
CA ASN A 120 -9.78 -12.80 4.48
C ASN A 120 -9.67 -14.24 3.95
N ASN A 121 -8.49 -14.58 3.44
CA ASN A 121 -8.10 -15.92 3.01
C ASN A 121 -6.76 -16.30 3.67
N GLN A 122 -6.11 -17.38 3.21
CA GLN A 122 -4.85 -17.88 3.74
C GLN A 122 -3.71 -17.79 2.70
N LEU A 123 -3.82 -16.85 1.76
CA LEU A 123 -2.88 -16.71 0.64
C LEU A 123 -1.50 -16.30 1.15
N LYS A 124 -0.48 -17.08 0.79
CA LYS A 124 0.93 -16.78 1.12
C LYS A 124 1.66 -16.04 0.00
N PHE A 125 1.18 -16.22 -1.23
CA PHE A 125 1.71 -15.59 -2.44
C PHE A 125 0.57 -15.37 -3.44
N LEU A 126 0.80 -14.45 -4.39
CA LEU A 126 -0.04 -14.25 -5.56
C LEU A 126 0.77 -14.63 -6.81
N PRO A 127 0.13 -15.21 -7.84
CA PRO A 127 0.81 -15.53 -9.11
C PRO A 127 1.29 -14.27 -9.83
N GLN A 128 2.35 -14.38 -10.63
CA GLN A 128 2.86 -13.25 -11.43
C GLN A 128 1.89 -12.89 -12.57
N GLU A 129 1.13 -13.88 -13.02
CA GLU A 129 0.08 -13.78 -14.03
C GLU A 129 -1.07 -12.86 -13.61
N LEU A 130 -1.16 -12.47 -12.33
CA LEU A 130 -2.10 -11.43 -11.91
C LEU A 130 -1.83 -10.10 -12.63
N GLY A 131 -0.57 -9.84 -13.02
CA GLY A 131 -0.19 -8.71 -13.86
C GLY A 131 -0.80 -8.71 -15.27
N ASP A 132 -1.28 -9.86 -15.76
CA ASP A 132 -1.90 -9.97 -17.09
C ASP A 132 -3.34 -9.41 -17.12
N LEU A 133 -3.93 -9.12 -15.94
CA LEU A 133 -5.25 -8.52 -15.78
C LEU A 133 -5.22 -7.02 -16.10
N ARG A 134 -5.17 -6.68 -17.39
CA ARG A 134 -5.00 -5.29 -17.85
C ARG A 134 -6.19 -4.37 -17.55
N GLU A 135 -7.40 -4.92 -17.49
CA GLU A 135 -8.62 -4.18 -17.14
C GLU A 135 -8.90 -4.14 -15.62
N LEU A 136 -8.01 -4.70 -14.78
CA LEU A 136 -8.24 -4.76 -13.34
C LEU A 136 -8.20 -3.35 -12.75
N GLU A 137 -9.31 -2.91 -12.17
CA GLU A 137 -9.48 -1.59 -11.55
C GLU A 137 -9.32 -1.68 -10.02
N THR A 138 -9.75 -2.78 -9.42
CA THR A 138 -9.74 -2.99 -7.97
C THR A 138 -9.19 -4.36 -7.61
N LEU A 139 -8.16 -4.38 -6.76
CA LEU A 139 -7.61 -5.60 -6.18
C LEU A 139 -7.63 -5.50 -4.66
N ASP A 140 -8.40 -6.39 -4.03
CA ASP A 140 -8.41 -6.54 -2.57
C ASP A 140 -7.84 -7.89 -2.16
N VAL A 141 -6.69 -7.86 -1.50
CA VAL A 141 -5.96 -9.02 -0.94
C VAL A 141 -5.72 -8.85 0.55
N SER A 142 -6.53 -8.02 1.22
CA SER A 142 -6.41 -7.77 2.65
C SER A 142 -6.65 -9.02 3.50
N MET A 143 -6.16 -9.03 4.75
CA MET A 143 -6.34 -10.15 5.69
C MET A 143 -5.90 -11.50 5.09
N ASN A 144 -4.67 -11.55 4.61
CA ASN A 144 -4.03 -12.76 4.09
C ASN A 144 -2.66 -12.95 4.79
N LEU A 145 -1.83 -13.85 4.26
CA LEU A 145 -0.50 -14.16 4.80
C LEU A 145 0.61 -13.76 3.81
N LEU A 146 0.37 -12.76 2.96
CA LEU A 146 1.27 -12.34 1.91
C LEU A 146 2.53 -11.70 2.50
N ARG A 147 3.71 -12.17 2.06
CA ARG A 147 5.00 -11.59 2.44
C ARG A 147 5.53 -10.57 1.44
N THR A 148 5.10 -10.71 0.19
CA THR A 148 5.45 -9.84 -0.94
C THR A 148 4.27 -9.76 -1.90
N LEU A 149 4.23 -8.69 -2.70
CA LEU A 149 3.36 -8.60 -3.87
C LEU A 149 4.14 -9.00 -5.14
N PRO A 150 3.48 -9.57 -6.18
CA PRO A 150 4.16 -9.95 -7.40
C PRO A 150 4.71 -8.70 -8.12
N GLU A 151 5.94 -8.79 -8.61
CA GLU A 151 6.56 -7.67 -9.33
C GLU A 151 5.73 -7.26 -10.53
N ARG A 152 5.13 -8.21 -11.27
CA ARG A 152 4.32 -7.94 -12.47
C ARG A 152 3.02 -7.19 -12.22
N LEU A 153 2.61 -6.90 -10.97
CA LEU A 153 1.40 -6.09 -10.73
C LEU A 153 1.41 -4.74 -11.44
N TYR A 154 2.58 -4.16 -11.74
CA TYR A 154 2.68 -2.92 -12.50
C TYR A 154 2.06 -2.99 -13.91
N GLN A 155 1.80 -4.20 -14.42
CA GLN A 155 1.18 -4.44 -15.73
C GLN A 155 -0.35 -4.37 -15.70
N CYS A 156 -0.97 -4.31 -14.51
CA CYS A 156 -2.39 -3.99 -14.35
C CYS A 156 -2.61 -2.50 -14.61
N LEU A 157 -2.60 -2.10 -15.88
CA LEU A 157 -2.54 -0.69 -16.29
C LEU A 157 -3.74 0.13 -15.79
N SER A 158 -4.92 -0.50 -15.65
CA SER A 158 -6.13 0.16 -15.15
C SER A 158 -6.30 0.12 -13.63
N LEU A 159 -5.32 -0.39 -12.88
CA LEU A 159 -5.46 -0.60 -11.43
C LEU A 159 -5.50 0.73 -10.69
N GLN A 160 -6.66 1.04 -10.11
CA GLN A 160 -6.93 2.27 -9.37
C GLN A 160 -6.85 2.07 -7.86
N CYS A 161 -7.29 0.92 -7.37
CA CYS A 161 -7.35 0.63 -5.93
C CYS A 161 -6.68 -0.71 -5.62
N LEU A 162 -5.67 -0.66 -4.76
CA LEU A 162 -4.97 -1.84 -4.24
C LEU A 162 -5.02 -1.84 -2.72
N THR A 163 -5.72 -2.82 -2.14
CA THR A 163 -5.78 -3.02 -0.69
C THR A 163 -5.08 -4.34 -0.31
N ALA A 164 -4.01 -4.22 0.48
CA ALA A 164 -3.20 -5.32 0.98
C ALA A 164 -3.02 -5.25 2.50
N ASP A 165 -4.00 -4.67 3.18
CA ASP A 165 -4.00 -4.52 4.64
C ASP A 165 -3.91 -5.86 5.36
N ARG A 166 -3.38 -5.85 6.59
CA ARG A 166 -3.38 -7.04 7.48
C ARG A 166 -2.75 -8.25 6.79
N ASN A 167 -1.55 -8.06 6.26
CA ASN A 167 -0.70 -9.09 5.68
C ASN A 167 0.65 -9.13 6.43
N LEU A 168 1.64 -9.81 5.86
CA LEU A 168 3.01 -9.92 6.39
C LEU A 168 4.03 -9.22 5.48
N LEU A 169 3.61 -8.17 4.76
CA LEU A 169 4.47 -7.50 3.78
C LEU A 169 5.65 -6.81 4.48
N HIS A 170 6.87 -7.10 4.03
CA HIS A 170 8.09 -6.46 4.55
C HIS A 170 8.57 -5.27 3.71
N CYS A 171 8.28 -5.32 2.42
CA CYS A 171 8.61 -4.31 1.43
C CYS A 171 7.61 -4.35 0.27
N LEU A 172 7.64 -3.34 -0.58
CA LEU A 172 6.89 -3.30 -1.83
C LEU A 172 7.83 -3.41 -3.03
N PRO A 173 7.41 -4.09 -4.10
CA PRO A 173 8.16 -4.07 -5.34
C PRO A 173 8.22 -2.63 -5.87
N ARG A 174 9.41 -2.16 -6.23
CA ARG A 174 9.62 -0.78 -6.74
C ARG A 174 8.79 -0.51 -8.01
N GLN A 175 8.53 -1.56 -8.79
CA GLN A 175 7.74 -1.52 -10.01
C GLN A 175 6.30 -1.04 -9.76
N LEU A 176 5.77 -1.18 -8.55
CA LEU A 176 4.42 -0.69 -8.20
C LEU A 176 4.29 0.83 -8.38
N CYS A 177 5.40 1.57 -8.28
CA CYS A 177 5.43 3.01 -8.55
C CYS A 177 5.20 3.37 -10.03
N LEU A 178 5.18 2.39 -10.93
CA LEU A 178 4.94 2.56 -12.37
C LEU A 178 3.47 2.41 -12.75
N LEU A 179 2.58 2.06 -11.81
CA LEU A 179 1.16 1.98 -12.08
C LEU A 179 0.63 3.38 -12.45
N PRO A 180 0.10 3.56 -13.67
CA PRO A 180 -0.26 4.89 -14.16
C PRO A 180 -1.50 5.43 -13.43
N ASP A 181 -2.50 4.56 -13.23
CA ASP A 181 -3.84 4.95 -12.77
C ASP A 181 -4.08 4.68 -11.27
N LEU A 182 -3.05 4.22 -10.54
CA LEU A 182 -3.19 3.86 -9.12
C LEU A 182 -3.53 5.11 -8.31
N ASN A 183 -4.75 5.14 -7.78
CA ASN A 183 -5.30 6.24 -7.00
C ASN A 183 -5.24 5.98 -5.49
N GLU A 184 -5.49 4.74 -5.08
CA GLU A 184 -5.54 4.31 -3.69
C GLU A 184 -4.67 3.08 -3.45
N LEU A 185 -3.78 3.18 -2.47
CA LEU A 185 -2.91 2.10 -2.02
C LEU A 185 -3.01 1.93 -0.51
N SER A 186 -3.62 0.84 -0.06
CA SER A 186 -3.73 0.50 1.36
C SER A 186 -2.89 -0.70 1.71
N MET A 187 -2.01 -0.56 2.70
CA MET A 187 -1.10 -1.59 3.20
C MET A 187 -0.95 -1.48 4.71
N ALA A 188 -2.02 -1.08 5.38
CA ALA A 188 -2.06 -0.92 6.82
C ALA A 188 -1.89 -2.29 7.51
N ALA A 189 -1.38 -2.29 8.73
CA ALA A 189 -1.16 -3.48 9.55
C ALA A 189 -0.32 -4.56 8.84
N ASN A 190 0.87 -4.18 8.38
CA ASN A 190 1.87 -5.06 7.79
C ASN A 190 3.18 -5.02 8.58
N CYS A 191 4.26 -5.59 8.03
CA CYS A 191 5.61 -5.57 8.60
C CYS A 191 6.58 -4.69 7.80
N LEU A 192 6.08 -3.63 7.16
CA LEU A 192 6.87 -2.79 6.25
C LEU A 192 7.99 -2.11 7.02
N THR A 193 9.20 -2.16 6.45
CA THR A 193 10.39 -1.48 7.00
C THR A 193 10.72 -0.20 6.24
N SER A 194 10.41 -0.18 4.95
CA SER A 194 10.62 0.95 4.04
C SER A 194 9.61 0.92 2.89
N LEU A 195 9.38 2.07 2.28
CA LEU A 195 8.65 2.22 1.02
C LEU A 195 9.63 2.63 -0.09
N PRO A 196 9.34 2.29 -1.37
CA PRO A 196 10.13 2.78 -2.48
C PRO A 196 10.16 4.31 -2.52
N LEU A 197 11.34 4.90 -2.74
CA LEU A 197 11.52 6.37 -2.73
C LEU A 197 10.71 7.09 -3.81
N ASP A 198 10.35 6.39 -4.89
CA ASP A 198 9.58 6.91 -6.01
C ASP A 198 8.06 6.81 -5.79
N LEU A 199 7.61 6.20 -4.69
CA LEU A 199 6.18 6.06 -4.37
C LEU A 199 5.57 7.44 -4.11
N GLY A 200 4.47 7.75 -4.79
CA GLY A 200 3.84 9.08 -4.76
C GLY A 200 4.23 10.00 -5.90
N ARG A 201 5.18 9.62 -6.77
CA ARG A 201 5.51 10.42 -7.97
C ARG A 201 4.34 10.56 -8.94
N SER A 202 3.49 9.54 -9.02
CA SER A 202 2.28 9.61 -9.83
C SER A 202 1.35 10.70 -9.30
N MET A 203 0.82 11.51 -10.21
CA MET A 203 -0.20 12.49 -9.88
C MET A 203 -1.54 11.81 -9.56
N GLU A 204 -1.78 10.60 -10.06
CA GLU A 204 -3.03 9.86 -9.81
C GLU A 204 -3.11 9.29 -8.39
N LEU A 205 -1.97 8.88 -7.80
CA LEU A 205 -1.96 8.32 -6.44
C LEU A 205 -2.32 9.40 -5.44
N GLN A 206 -3.52 9.33 -4.85
CA GLN A 206 -4.02 10.32 -3.89
C GLN A 206 -4.09 9.77 -2.47
N PHE A 207 -4.35 8.48 -2.29
CA PHE A 207 -4.60 7.87 -0.99
C PHE A 207 -3.58 6.76 -0.73
N VAL A 208 -2.84 6.88 0.38
CA VAL A 208 -1.83 5.88 0.80
C VAL A 208 -1.99 5.56 2.28
N PHE A 209 -2.46 4.37 2.61
CA PHE A 209 -2.65 3.94 4.00
C PHE A 209 -1.55 2.95 4.39
N VAL A 210 -0.72 3.33 5.37
CA VAL A 210 0.42 2.51 5.85
C VAL A 210 0.45 2.40 7.37
N ASP A 211 -0.70 2.66 7.99
CA ASP A 211 -0.92 2.59 9.43
C ASP A 211 -0.49 1.24 10.01
N ASN A 212 -0.11 1.20 11.28
CA ASN A 212 0.24 -0.05 11.97
C ASN A 212 1.37 -0.87 11.31
N ASN A 213 2.33 -0.22 10.66
CA ASN A 213 3.60 -0.82 10.26
C ASN A 213 4.69 -0.45 11.27
N ALA A 214 4.85 -1.26 12.33
CA ALA A 214 5.66 -0.90 13.50
C ALA A 214 7.14 -0.61 13.20
N HIS A 215 7.68 -1.17 12.11
CA HIS A 215 9.08 -1.01 11.71
C HIS A 215 9.29 0.01 10.60
N LEU A 216 8.24 0.66 10.10
CA LEU A 216 8.34 1.63 9.01
C LEU A 216 8.98 2.91 9.53
N LYS A 217 10.21 3.19 9.09
CA LYS A 217 11.03 4.29 9.64
C LYS A 217 10.78 5.66 9.01
N GLY A 218 10.09 5.71 7.89
CA GLY A 218 9.86 6.96 7.17
C GLY A 218 9.03 6.79 5.91
N LEU A 219 8.55 7.92 5.40
CA LEU A 219 7.72 7.99 4.20
C LEU A 219 8.47 8.75 3.09
N PRO A 220 8.37 8.32 1.82
CA PRO A 220 8.92 9.03 0.68
C PRO A 220 8.39 10.47 0.56
N SER A 221 9.26 11.41 0.16
CA SER A 221 8.90 12.83 0.07
C SER A 221 7.75 13.13 -0.90
N TYR A 222 7.52 12.27 -1.91
CA TYR A 222 6.44 12.46 -2.88
C TYR A 222 5.04 12.19 -2.29
N LEU A 223 4.97 11.52 -1.15
CA LEU A 223 3.70 11.29 -0.45
C LEU A 223 3.22 12.51 0.35
N TYR A 224 4.04 13.57 0.47
CA TYR A 224 3.73 14.77 1.26
C TYR A 224 2.40 15.46 0.89
N ASN A 225 2.04 15.47 -0.40
CA ASN A 225 0.80 16.09 -0.88
C ASN A 225 -0.36 15.09 -1.00
N LYS A 226 -0.18 13.86 -0.52
CA LYS A 226 -1.17 12.78 -0.64
C LYS A 226 -1.87 12.57 0.70
N VAL A 227 -3.08 12.01 0.68
CA VAL A 227 -3.78 11.60 1.89
C VAL A 227 -3.09 10.35 2.42
N ILE A 228 -2.47 10.46 3.59
CA ILE A 228 -1.85 9.34 4.28
C ILE A 228 -2.74 8.93 5.46
N GLY A 229 -2.93 7.63 5.62
CA GLY A 229 -3.80 7.05 6.65
C GLY A 229 -3.63 7.60 8.07
N CYS A 230 -4.74 7.53 8.82
CA CYS A 230 -4.89 8.10 10.15
C CYS A 230 -4.89 6.99 11.21
N SER A 231 -3.73 6.47 11.64
CA SER A 231 -3.44 5.96 12.99
C SER A 231 -2.10 5.21 13.04
N GLY A 232 -1.08 5.81 13.67
CA GLY A 232 -0.06 5.04 14.38
C GLY A 232 1.32 5.05 13.75
N CYS A 233 2.06 6.14 13.98
CA CYS A 233 3.46 5.99 14.38
C CYS A 233 3.57 4.88 15.46
N GLY A 234 4.58 4.02 15.35
CA GLY A 234 4.67 2.69 15.95
C GLY A 234 4.37 2.56 17.46
N LEU A 235 4.02 1.33 17.85
CA LEU A 235 3.60 0.93 19.19
C LEU A 235 4.67 1.12 20.28
N ALA A 236 4.16 1.22 21.52
CA ALA A 236 4.80 1.54 22.78
C ALA A 236 6.10 0.78 23.12
N ALA A 237 7.20 1.52 23.21
CA ALA A 237 8.27 1.18 24.14
C ALA A 237 7.89 1.77 25.51
N GLN A 238 7.84 0.94 26.55
CA GLN A 238 7.74 1.45 27.92
C GLN A 238 9.03 2.20 28.26
N ILE A 239 8.93 3.52 28.40
CA ILE A 239 10.02 4.35 28.90
C ILE A 239 9.46 5.12 30.09
N SER A 240 9.77 4.60 31.27
CA SER A 240 9.78 5.37 32.51
C SER A 240 10.79 6.52 32.38
N ASP A 241 10.38 7.68 32.87
CA ASP A 241 11.14 8.91 33.12
C ASP A 241 11.45 9.84 31.93
N VAL A 242 10.52 10.77 31.68
CA VAL A 242 10.82 12.05 31.02
C VAL A 242 10.50 13.19 31.98
N LYS A 243 11.55 13.82 32.52
CA LYS A 243 11.45 15.13 33.19
C LYS A 243 11.30 16.22 32.12
N GLN A 244 10.18 16.94 32.17
CA GLN A 244 9.91 18.16 31.40
C GLN A 244 10.95 19.25 31.65
N LEU A 245 11.45 19.87 30.58
CA LEU A 245 12.09 21.18 30.63
C LEU A 245 11.63 22.03 29.43
N CYS A 246 10.89 23.10 29.72
CA CYS A 246 10.58 24.21 28.82
C CYS A 246 11.72 25.24 28.88
N LEU A 247 12.26 25.69 27.74
CA LEU A 247 13.08 26.90 27.64
C LEU A 247 12.87 27.62 26.30
N THR A 248 12.79 28.95 26.38
CA THR A 248 12.61 29.95 25.31
C THR A 248 13.87 30.14 24.48
N LEU A 249 13.73 30.18 23.15
CA LEU A 249 14.81 30.42 22.17
C LEU A 249 15.02 31.93 21.98
N GLY A 250 16.27 32.40 22.09
CA GLY A 250 16.70 33.75 21.70
C GLY A 250 17.46 33.72 20.38
N ASP A 251 17.28 34.79 19.58
CA ASP A 251 17.77 34.96 18.21
C ASP A 251 19.29 34.86 18.08
N MET A 252 19.79 33.87 17.34
CA MET A 252 21.17 33.86 16.82
C MET A 252 21.25 33.14 15.47
N THR A 253 21.74 33.86 14.46
CA THR A 253 22.07 33.35 13.12
C THR A 253 23.49 32.81 13.09
N VAL A 254 23.68 31.56 12.64
CA VAL A 254 25.00 30.93 12.48
C VAL A 254 25.31 30.77 10.99
N PRO A 255 26.50 31.16 10.49
CA PRO A 255 26.82 31.05 9.07
C PRO A 255 27.22 29.63 8.69
N LEU A 256 26.73 29.16 7.54
CA LEU A 256 27.09 27.87 6.95
C LEU A 256 28.46 27.91 6.23
N PRO A 257 29.24 26.82 6.23
CA PRO A 257 30.56 26.73 5.57
C PRO A 257 30.49 26.89 4.05
N SER A 258 31.61 27.30 3.44
CA SER A 258 31.78 27.56 2.01
C SER A 258 31.55 26.35 1.10
N GLU A 259 31.78 25.14 1.59
CA GLU A 259 31.59 23.89 0.84
C GLU A 259 30.11 23.57 0.58
N VAL A 260 29.20 24.08 1.42
CA VAL A 260 27.73 23.92 1.27
C VAL A 260 27.18 24.87 0.20
N LYS A 261 27.88 25.96 -0.13
CA LYS A 261 27.44 26.94 -1.15
C LYS A 261 27.62 26.46 -2.59
N THR A 262 28.34 25.37 -2.83
CA THR A 262 28.79 24.96 -4.17
C THR A 262 28.21 23.63 -4.65
N ILE A 263 27.06 23.19 -4.10
CA ILE A 263 26.35 22.02 -4.62
C ILE A 263 25.26 22.46 -5.59
N GLY A 264 25.55 22.31 -6.89
CA GLY A 264 24.59 22.50 -7.97
C GLY A 264 25.23 22.94 -9.29
N SER A 265 25.70 21.96 -10.08
CA SER A 265 25.81 22.10 -11.54
C SER A 265 24.83 21.12 -12.19
N GLU A 266 24.33 21.44 -13.39
CA GLU A 266 23.23 20.72 -14.09
C GLU A 266 23.52 19.24 -14.43
N THR A 267 24.70 18.73 -14.10
CA THR A 267 25.14 17.36 -14.37
C THR A 267 25.43 16.51 -13.14
N ASP A 268 25.22 17.02 -11.92
CA ASP A 268 25.59 16.30 -10.70
C ASP A 268 24.42 15.51 -10.07
N HIS A 269 24.66 14.22 -9.78
CA HIS A 269 23.83 13.43 -8.88
C HIS A 269 23.97 13.95 -7.45
N VAL A 270 23.04 14.81 -7.04
CA VAL A 270 23.00 15.37 -5.69
C VAL A 270 22.63 14.28 -4.69
N LEU A 271 23.62 13.77 -3.96
CA LEU A 271 23.36 13.11 -2.68
C LEU A 271 22.84 14.18 -1.70
N PRO A 272 21.75 13.92 -0.96
CA PRO A 272 21.27 14.82 0.09
C PRO A 272 22.44 15.18 1.00
N LEU A 273 22.59 16.47 1.33
CA LEU A 273 23.70 16.99 2.13
C LEU A 273 23.87 16.21 3.44
N GLU A 274 22.77 15.74 4.03
CA GLU A 274 22.74 14.88 5.21
C GLU A 274 23.19 13.43 4.94
N GLU A 275 22.84 12.85 3.79
CA GLU A 275 23.33 11.53 3.39
C GLU A 275 24.84 11.58 3.08
N LEU A 276 25.31 12.63 2.41
CA LEU A 276 26.73 12.86 2.15
C LEU A 276 27.48 13.10 3.48
N ALA A 277 26.93 13.91 4.39
CA ALA A 277 27.50 14.11 5.72
C ALA A 277 27.55 12.80 6.53
N CYS A 278 26.48 11.99 6.52
CA CYS A 278 26.44 10.70 7.21
C CYS A 278 27.40 9.68 6.59
N ARG A 279 27.54 9.65 5.26
CA ARG A 279 28.49 8.77 4.55
C ARG A 279 29.94 9.19 4.78
N VAL A 280 30.24 10.49 4.81
CA VAL A 280 31.57 11.03 5.15
C VAL A 280 31.94 10.69 6.59
N LEU A 281 31.00 10.82 7.54
CA LEU A 281 31.19 10.42 8.94
C LEU A 281 31.40 8.90 9.11
N HIS A 282 30.66 8.08 8.35
CA HIS A 282 30.82 6.62 8.35
C HIS A 282 32.16 6.17 7.74
N ALA A 283 32.60 6.81 6.65
CA ALA A 283 33.87 6.52 5.99
C ALA A 283 35.08 6.98 6.82
N ALA A 284 34.98 8.10 7.54
CA ALA A 284 36.01 8.60 8.44
C ALA A 284 36.19 7.71 9.68
N ASN A 285 35.11 7.09 10.19
CA ASN A 285 35.19 6.18 11.35
C ASN A 285 35.69 4.77 11.00
N ASN A 286 35.56 4.32 9.74
CA ASN A 286 35.86 2.93 9.35
C ASN A 286 37.17 2.75 8.55
N ARG A 287 37.91 3.82 8.23
CA ARG A 287 39.25 3.73 7.63
C ARG A 287 40.33 4.05 8.67
N THR A 288 41.12 3.02 9.01
CA THR A 288 42.43 3.05 9.69
C THR A 288 42.42 3.48 11.16
N SER A 289 42.60 2.54 12.09
CA SER A 289 43.87 1.91 12.50
C SER A 289 44.59 2.73 13.58
N LYS A 290 44.92 2.02 14.64
CA LYS A 290 45.60 2.44 15.87
C LYS A 290 46.78 3.37 15.57
N ASP A 291 46.98 4.37 16.44
CA ASP A 291 48.18 5.22 16.58
C ASP A 291 48.18 6.64 15.97
N VAL A 292 47.13 7.44 16.22
CA VAL A 292 47.29 8.90 16.17
C VAL A 292 46.64 9.55 17.41
N LYS A 293 47.43 10.31 18.16
CA LYS A 293 46.99 11.09 19.33
C LYS A 293 45.92 12.10 18.91
N PHE A 294 44.75 11.99 19.54
CA PHE A 294 43.61 12.90 19.38
C PHE A 294 44.02 14.36 19.59
N LEU A 295 43.84 15.20 18.56
CA LEU A 295 43.35 16.55 18.80
C LEU A 295 41.84 16.43 19.00
N THR A 296 41.38 17.10 20.05
CA THR A 296 40.03 17.08 20.66
C THR A 296 38.87 16.79 19.71
N PRO A 297 37.87 15.98 20.13
CA PRO A 297 36.71 15.67 19.30
C PRO A 297 36.01 16.98 18.93
N PHE A 298 35.69 17.17 17.66
CA PHE A 298 34.78 18.24 17.24
C PHE A 298 33.49 18.10 18.05
N LEU A 299 33.33 18.95 19.06
CA LEU A 299 32.06 19.17 19.72
C LEU A 299 31.16 19.80 18.65
N LEU A 300 30.26 19.00 18.09
CA LEU A 300 29.12 19.53 17.36
C LEU A 300 28.51 20.64 18.23
N PRO A 301 28.19 21.82 17.66
CA PRO A 301 27.46 22.85 18.38
C PRO A 301 26.23 22.19 19.03
N ARG A 302 26.00 22.43 20.33
CA ARG A 302 24.90 21.77 21.07
C ARG A 302 23.58 21.85 20.30
N SER A 303 23.30 22.97 19.64
CA SER A 303 22.12 23.15 18.78
C SER A 303 21.97 22.14 17.63
N LEU A 304 23.06 21.70 16.99
CA LEU A 304 23.01 20.69 15.92
C LEU A 304 22.86 19.28 16.49
N LEU A 305 23.50 19.00 17.63
CA LEU A 305 23.30 17.74 18.36
C LEU A 305 21.86 17.63 18.89
N ASP A 306 21.29 18.75 19.34
CA ASP A 306 19.92 18.87 19.79
C ASP A 306 18.93 18.70 18.62
N VAL A 307 19.19 19.27 17.44
CA VAL A 307 18.34 19.07 16.23
C VAL A 307 18.32 17.61 15.77
N VAL A 308 19.42 16.88 15.92
CA VAL A 308 19.49 15.44 15.61
C VAL A 308 18.86 14.57 16.71
N GLN A 309 18.77 15.09 17.94
CA GLN A 309 18.20 14.39 19.10
C GLN A 309 16.75 14.75 19.41
N TRP A 310 16.20 15.80 18.81
CA TRP A 310 14.81 16.19 19.02
C TRP A 310 13.85 15.37 18.15
N PRO A 311 12.80 14.77 18.74
CA PRO A 311 11.62 14.49 17.94
C PRO A 311 11.01 15.79 17.47
N LEU A 312 10.92 15.95 16.15
CA LEU A 312 10.34 17.12 15.50
C LEU A 312 8.80 17.20 15.68
N GLY A 313 8.22 16.27 16.45
CA GLY A 313 6.86 16.32 16.97
C GLY A 313 6.56 15.13 17.89
N HIS A 314 5.49 15.22 18.68
CA HIS A 314 4.95 14.10 19.45
C HIS A 314 3.58 13.70 18.88
N CYS A 315 3.29 12.41 18.78
CA CYS A 315 1.95 11.98 18.41
C CYS A 315 0.96 12.39 19.50
N HIS A 316 -0.06 13.18 19.18
CA HIS A 316 -1.04 13.63 20.19
C HIS A 316 -1.78 12.48 20.90
N ARG A 317 -1.88 11.29 20.28
CA ARG A 317 -2.59 10.15 20.87
C ARG A 317 -1.73 9.27 21.80
N CYS A 318 -0.41 9.20 21.59
CA CYS A 318 0.49 8.36 22.40
C CYS A 318 1.67 9.11 23.04
N SER A 319 1.80 10.42 22.77
CA SER A 319 2.86 11.31 23.24
C SER A 319 4.29 10.82 23.00
N GLN A 320 4.50 9.96 21.98
CA GLN A 320 5.84 9.45 21.65
C GLN A 320 6.60 10.36 20.65
N PRO A 321 7.94 10.43 20.77
CA PRO A 321 8.86 11.08 19.82
C PRO A 321 8.65 10.64 18.36
N MET A 322 8.37 11.56 17.44
CA MET A 322 8.42 11.30 16.00
C MET A 322 9.70 11.88 15.39
N PHE A 323 10.49 11.02 14.75
CA PHE A 323 11.60 11.41 13.89
C PHE A 323 11.04 11.62 12.47
N THR A 324 10.85 12.87 12.05
CA THR A 324 10.69 13.18 10.63
C THR A 324 12.08 13.25 10.01
N ILE A 325 12.30 12.54 8.90
CA ILE A 325 13.47 12.80 8.07
C ILE A 325 13.34 14.23 7.57
N VAL A 326 14.34 15.06 7.86
CA VAL A 326 14.45 16.41 7.32
C VAL A 326 14.82 16.27 5.85
N TYR A 327 14.00 16.82 4.96
CA TYR A 327 14.35 16.94 3.55
C TYR A 327 14.58 18.42 3.22
N PRO A 328 15.78 18.83 2.85
CA PRO A 328 15.94 20.10 2.14
C PRO A 328 15.39 19.90 0.72
N LYS A 329 14.16 20.34 0.48
CA LYS A 329 13.61 20.46 -0.88
C LYS A 329 13.47 21.94 -1.21
N LEU A 330 14.27 22.40 -2.16
CA LEU A 330 14.06 23.70 -2.81
C LEU A 330 12.77 23.59 -3.63
N PHE A 331 11.66 24.10 -3.09
CA PHE A 331 10.46 24.29 -3.89
C PHE A 331 10.60 25.60 -4.68
N PRO A 332 10.47 25.56 -6.02
CA PRO A 332 9.86 26.70 -6.69
C PRO A 332 8.42 26.75 -6.19
N LEU A 333 8.11 27.73 -5.34
CA LEU A 333 6.78 27.95 -4.75
C LEU A 333 5.61 27.97 -5.75
N ARG A 334 5.91 28.05 -7.06
CA ARG A 334 4.96 28.04 -8.17
C ARG A 334 4.13 26.75 -8.29
N GLU A 335 4.60 25.62 -7.77
CA GLU A 335 3.94 24.30 -7.97
C GLU A 335 3.07 23.83 -6.79
N THR A 336 2.86 24.69 -5.79
CA THR A 336 2.00 24.38 -4.65
C THR A 336 0.75 25.26 -4.68
N ALA A 337 -0.33 24.82 -4.02
CA ALA A 337 -1.55 25.63 -3.84
C ALA A 337 -1.30 26.98 -3.11
N LEU A 338 -0.09 27.19 -2.58
CA LEU A 338 0.37 28.42 -1.91
C LEU A 338 1.15 29.37 -2.86
N ALA A 339 1.23 29.07 -4.16
CA ALA A 339 1.98 29.84 -5.17
C ALA A 339 1.64 31.33 -5.24
N GLY A 340 0.45 31.73 -4.79
CA GLY A 340 0.00 33.13 -4.79
C GLY A 340 0.57 34.01 -3.67
N VAL A 341 1.15 33.42 -2.62
CA VAL A 341 1.47 34.17 -1.39
C VAL A 341 2.94 34.60 -1.31
N HIS A 342 3.87 33.88 -1.94
CA HIS A 342 5.31 34.16 -1.80
C HIS A 342 6.09 34.09 -3.12
N LYS A 343 6.63 35.26 -3.54
CA LYS A 343 7.39 35.48 -4.80
C LYS A 343 8.88 35.06 -4.74
N ARG A 344 9.36 34.39 -3.69
CA ARG A 344 10.79 34.03 -3.52
C ARG A 344 10.94 32.56 -3.21
N ALA A 345 11.90 31.89 -3.84
CA ALA A 345 12.29 30.52 -3.52
C ALA A 345 12.90 30.49 -2.11
N THR A 346 12.12 30.04 -1.13
CA THR A 346 12.57 29.81 0.24
C THR A 346 12.84 28.32 0.44
N VAL A 347 14.00 28.00 1.02
CA VAL A 347 14.23 26.66 1.58
C VAL A 347 13.33 26.56 2.81
N SER A 348 12.30 25.73 2.71
CA SER A 348 11.33 25.51 3.79
C SER A 348 11.45 24.07 4.26
N PHE A 349 11.59 23.90 5.57
CA PHE A 349 11.52 22.58 6.20
C PHE A 349 10.11 22.36 6.72
N VAL A 350 9.56 21.18 6.46
CA VAL A 350 8.21 20.80 6.91
C VAL A 350 8.32 19.58 7.80
N ALA A 351 7.91 19.72 9.06
CA ALA A 351 7.72 18.61 10.00
C ALA A 351 6.21 18.38 10.16
N TYR A 352 5.77 17.12 10.07
CA TYR A 352 4.36 16.75 10.24
C TYR A 352 4.16 15.76 11.39
N CYS A 353 3.04 15.94 12.09
CA CYS A 353 2.52 15.07 13.14
C CYS A 353 1.16 14.52 12.70
N CYS A 354 0.84 13.27 13.05
CA CYS A 354 -0.35 12.49 12.66
C CYS A 354 -1.75 13.11 12.98
N SER A 355 -1.84 14.39 13.31
CA SER A 355 -3.11 15.10 13.41
C SER A 355 -3.13 16.30 12.45
N SER A 356 -4.27 16.52 11.81
CA SER A 356 -4.56 17.57 10.82
C SER A 356 -4.41 19.02 11.31
N HIS A 357 -3.78 19.26 12.47
CA HIS A 357 -3.75 20.56 13.14
C HIS A 357 -2.35 21.08 13.53
N CYS A 358 -1.26 20.48 13.04
CA CYS A 358 0.10 20.99 13.32
C CYS A 358 0.97 21.01 12.06
N LEU A 359 0.82 22.06 11.25
CA LEU A 359 1.82 22.45 10.27
C LEU A 359 2.72 23.51 10.91
N ARG A 360 4.01 23.21 11.12
CA ARG A 360 5.02 24.25 11.40
C ARG A 360 5.93 24.37 10.19
N THR A 361 5.88 25.53 9.56
CA THR A 361 6.82 25.95 8.52
C THR A 361 7.96 26.72 9.18
N PHE A 362 9.19 26.31 8.92
CA PHE A 362 10.37 27.05 9.36
C PHE A 362 10.94 27.80 8.16
N ASN A 363 11.00 29.12 8.27
CA ASN A 363 11.75 29.98 7.34
C ASN A 363 13.17 30.13 7.89
N LEU A 364 14.18 29.86 7.07
CA LEU A 364 15.58 30.19 7.39
C LEU A 364 15.93 31.68 7.23
N GLN A 365 14.93 32.56 7.21
CA GLN A 365 15.14 34.01 7.18
C GLN A 365 14.32 34.66 8.28
N GLY A 366 15.00 34.98 9.39
CA GLY A 366 14.46 35.65 10.57
C GLY A 366 14.53 34.76 11.78
#